data_AF-A0A4Y2M0P6-F1
#
_entry.id   AF-A0A4Y2M0P6-F1
#
_cell.length_a   1.000
_cell.length_b   1.000
_cell.length_c   1.000
_cell.angle_alpha   90.00
_cell.angle_beta   90.00
_cell.angle_gamma   90.00
#
_symmetry.space_group_name_H-M   'P 1'
#
loop_
_entity.id
_entity.type
_entity.pdbx_description
1 polymer ?
#
loop_
_entity_poly.entity_id
_entity_poly.type
_entity_poly.pdbx_seq_one_letter_code
_entity_poly.pdbx_strand_id
1 'polypeptide(L)'
;MKNLEAPLESVHAFARKRIKLASERMKTRYNFRATGHHFKEGDLVWMYNPKRRRNLSPKLQQNWEGPYTIVKKLSDVIYKVNVQRQAKSHPY
;
A
#
# COMPACT_ATOMS: atom_id res chain seq x y z
N MET A 1 -3.38 -17.93 -53.04
CA MET A 1 -3.52 -18.02 -51.57
C MET A 1 -4.01 -16.68 -51.05
N LYS A 2 -5.03 -16.64 -50.19
CA LYS A 2 -5.55 -15.36 -49.66
C LYS A 2 -4.58 -14.87 -48.57
N ASN A 3 -4.13 -13.61 -48.66
CA ASN A 3 -3.27 -12.97 -47.66
C ASN A 3 -4.02 -12.80 -46.33
N LEU A 4 -3.72 -13.68 -45.36
CA LEU A 4 -4.33 -13.72 -44.03
C LEU A 4 -3.69 -12.76 -43.03
N GLU A 5 -2.54 -12.19 -43.37
CA GLU A 5 -1.74 -11.35 -42.50
C GLU A 5 -2.47 -10.07 -42.08
N ALA A 6 -3.09 -9.36 -43.02
CA ALA A 6 -3.82 -8.13 -42.72
C ALA A 6 -5.05 -8.34 -41.82
N PRO A 7 -5.93 -9.34 -42.08
CA PRO A 7 -7.01 -9.68 -41.15
C PRO A 7 -6.50 -10.05 -39.75
N LEU A 8 -5.44 -10.86 -39.64
CA LEU A 8 -4.87 -11.26 -38.35
C LEU A 8 -4.29 -10.07 -37.58
N GLU A 9 -3.56 -9.19 -38.26
CA GLU A 9 -3.02 -7.98 -37.63
C GLU A 9 -4.13 -7.06 -37.13
N SER A 10 -5.24 -6.95 -37.88
CA SER A 10 -6.41 -6.17 -37.45
C SER A 10 -7.05 -6.74 -36.18
N VAL A 11 -7.19 -8.06 -36.08
CA VAL A 11 -7.76 -8.74 -34.90
C VAL A 11 -6.83 -8.58 -33.70
N HIS A 12 -5.51 -8.71 -33.89
CA HIS A 12 -4.54 -8.48 -32.83
C HIS A 12 -4.54 -7.03 -32.35
N ALA A 13 -4.55 -6.06 -33.26
CA ALA A 13 -4.64 -4.65 -32.91
C ALA A 13 -5.92 -4.34 -32.11
N PHE A 14 -7.05 -4.92 -32.52
CA PHE A 14 -8.31 -4.80 -31.79
C PHE A 14 -8.22 -5.38 -30.39
N ALA A 15 -7.70 -6.61 -30.24
CA ALA A 15 -7.54 -7.26 -28.95
C ALA A 15 -6.63 -6.44 -28.01
N ARG A 16 -5.48 -5.97 -28.50
CA ARG A 16 -4.55 -5.11 -27.74
C ARG A 16 -5.23 -3.82 -27.26
N LYS A 17 -6.02 -3.17 -28.12
CA LYS A 17 -6.79 -1.96 -27.76
C LYS A 17 -7.79 -2.24 -26.63
N ARG A 18 -8.50 -3.37 -26.69
CA ARG A 18 -9.47 -3.76 -25.65
C ARG A 18 -8.80 -4.09 -24.32
N ILE A 19 -7.67 -4.79 -24.35
CA ILE A 19 -6.88 -5.09 -23.14
C ILE A 19 -6.39 -3.81 -22.48
N LYS A 20 -5.85 -2.86 -23.27
CA LYS A 20 -5.42 -1.56 -22.76
C LYS A 20 -6.55 -0.80 -22.05
N LEU A 21 -7.71 -0.71 -22.70
CA LEU A 21 -8.89 -0.05 -22.12
C LEU A 21 -9.38 -0.73 -20.83
N ALA A 22 -9.39 -2.07 -20.79
CA ALA A 22 -9.77 -2.80 -19.59
C ALA A 22 -8.77 -2.56 -18.44
N SER A 23 -7.48 -2.54 -18.75
CA SER A 23 -6.40 -2.24 -17.79
C SER A 23 -6.54 -0.82 -17.22
N GLU A 24 -6.80 0.18 -18.06
CA GLU A 24 -7.03 1.57 -17.63
C GLU A 24 -8.24 1.67 -16.70
N ARG A 25 -9.37 1.04 -17.04
CA ARG A 25 -10.56 1.00 -16.18
C ARG A 25 -10.27 0.34 -14.83
N MET A 26 -9.51 -0.75 -14.83
CA MET A 26 -9.11 -1.44 -13.62
C MET A 26 -8.22 -0.57 -12.73
N LYS A 27 -7.24 0.14 -13.32
CA LYS A 27 -6.38 1.09 -12.61
C LYS A 27 -7.19 2.20 -11.96
N THR A 28 -8.11 2.81 -12.71
CA THR A 28 -8.97 3.87 -12.17
C THR A 28 -9.83 3.35 -11.03
N ARG A 29 -10.45 2.17 -11.16
CA ARG A 29 -11.27 1.59 -10.09
C ARG A 29 -10.47 1.27 -8.83
N TYR A 30 -9.27 0.71 -8.98
CA TYR A 30 -8.38 0.42 -7.84
C TYR A 30 -7.97 1.71 -7.13
N ASN A 31 -7.58 2.74 -7.88
CA ASN A 31 -7.15 4.02 -7.33
C ASN A 31 -8.30 4.92 -6.87
N PHE A 32 -9.57 4.61 -7.17
CA PHE A 32 -10.70 5.48 -6.85
C PHE A 32 -10.84 5.79 -5.36
N ARG A 33 -10.41 4.88 -4.48
CA ARG A 33 -10.44 5.05 -3.02
C ARG A 33 -9.07 5.37 -2.42
N ALA A 34 -8.02 5.45 -3.23
CA ALA A 34 -6.69 5.81 -2.75
C ALA A 34 -6.72 7.28 -2.35
N THR A 35 -6.87 7.52 -1.05
CA THR A 35 -6.72 8.87 -0.51
C THR A 35 -5.23 9.21 -0.46
N GLY A 36 -4.86 10.35 -1.04
CA GLY A 36 -3.48 10.86 -1.04
C GLY A 36 -3.02 11.39 0.32
N HIS A 37 -3.35 10.70 1.41
CA HIS A 37 -2.86 11.04 2.73
C HIS A 37 -1.37 10.69 2.79
N HIS A 38 -0.55 11.73 2.75
CA HIS A 38 0.89 11.61 2.90
C HIS A 38 1.28 12.20 4.24
N PHE A 39 2.12 11.48 4.96
CA PHE A 39 2.72 11.99 6.18
C PHE A 39 3.96 12.83 5.86
N LYS A 40 4.28 13.76 6.75
CA LYS A 40 5.46 14.61 6.70
C LYS A 40 6.48 14.16 7.74
N GLU A 41 7.73 14.53 7.52
CA GLU A 41 8.78 14.36 8.54
C GLU A 41 8.39 15.16 9.79
N GLY A 42 8.53 14.53 10.96
CA GLY A 42 8.06 15.07 12.24
C GLY A 42 6.66 14.61 12.67
N ASP A 43 5.84 14.06 11.76
CA ASP A 43 4.51 13.56 12.14
C ASP A 43 4.60 12.39 13.12
N LEU A 44 3.66 12.34 14.07
CA LEU A 44 3.48 11.22 14.98
C LEU A 44 2.52 10.19 14.37
N VAL A 45 2.97 8.94 14.29
CA VAL A 45 2.20 7.83 13.69
C VAL A 45 2.17 6.61 14.61
N TRP A 46 1.05 5.89 14.55
CA TRP A 46 0.94 4.56 15.17
C TRP A 46 1.32 3.50 14.15
N MET A 47 2.21 2.58 14.53
CA MET A 47 2.65 1.48 13.70
C MET A 47 1.77 0.25 13.96
N TYR A 48 1.17 -0.29 12.91
CA TYR A 48 0.48 -1.58 13.00
C TYR A 48 1.51 -2.71 13.05
N ASN A 49 1.58 -3.40 14.19
CA ASN A 49 2.52 -4.47 14.50
C ASN A 49 1.78 -5.64 15.17
N PRO A 50 1.12 -6.53 14.41
CA PRO A 50 0.33 -7.65 14.95
C PRO A 50 1.23 -8.79 15.45
N LYS A 51 2.07 -8.51 16.45
CA LYS A 51 2.96 -9.48 17.09
C LYS A 51 2.16 -10.36 18.05
N ARG A 52 2.16 -11.65 17.79
CA ARG A 52 1.54 -12.64 18.69
C ARG A 52 2.38 -12.82 19.95
N ARG A 53 1.80 -12.52 21.10
CA ARG A 53 2.38 -12.86 22.41
C ARG A 53 1.86 -14.22 22.89
N ARG A 54 2.75 -15.06 23.40
CA ARG A 54 2.36 -16.35 24.00
C ARG A 54 1.42 -16.11 25.19
N ASN A 55 0.45 -16.99 25.39
CA ASN A 55 -0.52 -16.96 26.50
C ASN A 55 -1.53 -15.79 26.48
N LEU A 56 -1.60 -14.99 25.41
CA LEU A 56 -2.67 -13.99 25.22
C LEU A 56 -3.52 -14.37 24.00
N SER A 57 -4.84 -14.17 24.08
CA SER A 57 -5.73 -14.33 22.92
C SER A 57 -5.36 -13.29 21.84
N PRO A 58 -5.17 -13.69 20.56
CA PRO A 58 -4.84 -12.77 19.47
C PRO A 58 -5.85 -11.62 19.31
N LYS A 59 -7.12 -11.84 19.68
CA LYS A 59 -8.17 -10.82 19.58
C LYS A 59 -8.04 -9.71 20.63
N LEU A 60 -7.40 -10.00 21.76
CA LEU A 60 -7.21 -9.07 22.88
C LEU A 60 -5.81 -8.44 22.89
N GLN A 61 -5.00 -8.70 21.87
CA GLN A 61 -3.67 -8.13 21.76
C GLN A 61 -3.70 -6.75 21.11
N GLN A 62 -2.95 -5.81 21.68
CA GLN A 62 -2.75 -4.49 21.09
C GLN A 62 -1.85 -4.62 19.85
N ASN A 63 -2.44 -4.41 18.67
CA ASN A 63 -1.73 -4.46 17.39
C ASN A 63 -1.13 -3.11 16.98
N TRP A 64 -1.40 -2.04 17.71
CA TRP A 64 -0.90 -0.70 17.41
C TRP A 64 0.19 -0.32 18.40
N GLU A 65 1.36 0.04 17.91
CA GLU A 65 2.53 0.42 18.70
C GLU A 65 2.90 1.87 18.37
N GLY A 66 3.25 2.68 19.37
CA GLY A 66 3.64 4.08 19.12
C GLY A 66 3.15 5.03 20.21
N PRO A 67 3.43 6.33 20.07
CA PRO A 67 3.70 7.04 18.82
C PRO A 67 5.15 6.95 18.32
N TYR A 68 5.30 6.81 17.02
CA TYR A 68 6.56 6.89 16.28
C TYR A 68 6.66 8.24 15.58
N THR A 69 7.87 8.78 15.42
CA THR A 69 8.08 9.99 14.62
C THR A 69 8.62 9.63 13.25
N ILE A 70 8.07 10.22 12.19
CA ILE A 70 8.64 10.05 10.84
C ILE A 70 9.92 10.85 10.73
N VAL A 71 11.01 10.17 10.40
CA VAL A 71 12.34 10.76 10.20
C VAL A 71 12.54 11.12 8.74
N LYS A 72 12.09 10.26 7.82
CA LYS A 72 12.32 10.44 6.39
C LYS A 72 11.26 9.76 5.55
N LYS A 73 10.78 10.44 4.51
CA LYS A 73 9.98 9.82 3.45
C LYS A 73 10.91 9.21 2.40
N LEU A 74 10.84 7.89 2.19
CA LEU A 74 11.66 7.18 1.18
C LEU A 74 10.89 7.00 -0.13
N SER A 75 9.57 6.76 -0.06
CA SER A 75 8.65 6.76 -1.20
C SER A 75 7.25 7.19 -0.73
N ASP A 76 6.27 7.22 -1.62
CA ASP A 76 4.88 7.55 -1.24
C ASP A 76 4.28 6.57 -0.22
N VAL A 77 4.79 5.34 -0.17
CA VAL A 77 4.30 4.26 0.71
C VAL A 77 5.34 3.78 1.72
N ILE A 78 6.59 4.26 1.66
CA ILE A 78 7.68 3.82 2.55
C ILE A 78 8.22 5.02 3.33
N TYR A 79 8.13 4.92 4.66
CA TYR A 79 8.60 5.93 5.60
C TYR A 79 9.59 5.30 6.57
N LYS A 80 10.66 6.03 6.87
CA LYS A 80 11.56 5.71 7.98
C LYS A 80 11.03 6.39 9.23
N VAL A 81 10.82 5.59 10.28
CA VAL A 81 10.32 6.06 11.57
C VAL A 81 11.37 5.87 12.66
N ASN A 82 11.31 6.70 13.70
CA ASN A 82 12.12 6.55 14.92
C ASN A 82 11.20 6.29 16.11
N VAL A 83 11.63 5.38 16.97
CA VAL A 83 11.04 5.19 18.29
C VAL A 83 11.52 6.34 19.15
N GLN A 84 10.62 7.21 19.60
CA GLN A 84 10.95 8.03 20.75
C GLN A 84 11.14 7.06 21.91
N ARG A 85 12.38 6.87 22.36
CA ARG A 85 12.65 6.17 23.62
C ARG A 85 12.07 7.05 24.74
N GLN A 86 10.76 6.97 24.98
CA GLN A 86 10.23 7.39 26.26
C GLN A 86 10.95 6.52 27.29
N ALA A 87 11.71 7.16 28.18
CA ALA A 87 12.20 6.49 29.38
C ALA A 87 11.01 5.77 30.00
N LYS A 88 11.14 4.45 30.22
CA LYS A 88 10.09 3.55 30.71
C LYS A 88 9.14 4.29 31.67
N SER A 89 7.98 4.75 31.18
CA SER A 89 6.89 5.12 32.07
C SER A 89 6.19 3.82 32.42
N HIS A 90 6.07 3.62 33.73
CA HIS A 90 5.67 2.40 34.42
C HIS A 90 4.42 1.70 33.87
N PRO A 91 4.33 0.37 34.05
CA PRO A 91 3.16 -0.42 33.65
C PRO A 91 1.99 -0.13 34.61
N TYR A 92 0.78 -0.24 34.08
CA TYR A 92 -0.31 -0.82 34.85
C TYR A 92 -0.31 -2.32 34.56
#